data_AF-T0YMU3-F1
#
_entry.id   AF-T0YMU3-F1
#
_cell.length_a   1.000
_cell.length_b   1.000
_cell.length_c   1.000
_cell.angle_alpha   90.00
_cell.angle_beta   90.00
_cell.angle_gamma   90.00
#
_symmetry.space_group_name_H-M   'P 1'
#
loop_
_entity.id
_entity.type
_entity.pdbx_description
1 polymer ?
#
loop_
_entity_poly.entity_id
_entity_poly.type
_entity_poly.pdbx_seq_one_letter_code
_entity_poly.pdbx_strand_id
1 'polypeptide(L)'
;MNFEDLPVVDPRVAQVPFGSMETVTEIGPNAIRIVAPNASPMTLDGTNTYLLVGDKLSTFIVDPGPSTLEHLLEVKGVIEKKGLDPRGILLTHGHFDHSEATKAFGLEFEVPVYGNGHLDDLEMIHLSDNDSIELDSSKVIALGTSGPH
;
A
#
# COMPACT_ATOMS: atom_id res chain seq x y z
N MET A 1 -21.74 -15.70 -33.40
CA MET A 1 -20.56 -14.81 -33.35
C MET A 1 -19.35 -15.72 -33.25
N ASN A 2 -18.51 -15.72 -34.28
CA ASN A 2 -17.29 -16.53 -34.31
C ASN A 2 -16.20 -15.79 -33.51
N PHE A 3 -15.48 -16.54 -32.66
CA PHE A 3 -14.38 -16.01 -31.84
C PHE A 3 -13.10 -15.71 -32.65
N GLU A 4 -13.10 -15.96 -33.95
CA GLU A 4 -11.91 -15.87 -34.83
C GLU A 4 -11.71 -14.48 -35.46
N ASP A 5 -12.65 -13.54 -35.28
CA ASP A 5 -12.57 -12.17 -35.84
C ASP A 5 -12.14 -11.11 -34.80
N LEU A 6 -11.70 -11.51 -33.59
CA LEU A 6 -11.13 -10.57 -32.64
C LEU A 6 -9.71 -10.21 -33.08
N PRO A 7 -9.36 -8.93 -33.23
CA PRO A 7 -8.00 -8.55 -33.57
C PRO A 7 -7.05 -9.08 -32.49
N VAL A 8 -6.07 -9.88 -32.90
CA VAL A 8 -4.94 -10.28 -32.04
C VAL A 8 -4.12 -9.01 -31.81
N VAL A 9 -4.48 -8.27 -30.76
CA VAL A 9 -3.67 -7.15 -30.29
C VAL A 9 -2.45 -7.74 -29.60
N ASP A 10 -1.25 -7.43 -30.09
CA ASP A 10 -0.03 -7.78 -29.38
C ASP A 10 -0.11 -7.12 -27.99
N PRO A 11 -0.09 -7.88 -26.88
CA PRO A 11 -0.17 -7.33 -25.53
C PRO A 11 1.01 -6.40 -25.21
N ARG A 12 2.08 -6.43 -26.02
CA ARG A 12 3.21 -5.48 -25.95
C ARG A 12 2.93 -4.16 -26.69
N VAL A 13 1.91 -4.09 -27.54
CA VAL A 13 1.56 -2.91 -28.36
C VAL A 13 0.40 -2.12 -27.75
N ALA A 14 -0.50 -2.77 -27.01
CA ALA A 14 -1.48 -2.10 -26.16
C ALA A 14 -0.85 -1.73 -24.81
N GLN A 15 0.14 -0.85 -24.83
CA GLN A 15 0.64 -0.26 -23.60
C GLN A 15 -0.40 0.76 -23.14
N VAL A 16 -1.27 0.36 -22.21
CA VAL A 16 -2.13 1.31 -21.50
C VAL A 16 -1.20 2.39 -20.92
N PRO A 17 -1.46 3.69 -21.15
CA PRO A 17 -0.61 4.72 -20.58
C PRO A 17 -0.51 4.53 -19.06
N PHE A 18 0.69 4.68 -18.51
CA PHE A 18 0.86 4.77 -17.06
C PHE A 18 -0.03 5.87 -16.49
N GLY A 19 -0.55 5.66 -15.28
CA GLY A 19 -1.39 6.61 -14.56
C GLY A 19 -2.86 6.53 -14.97
N SER A 20 -3.28 5.38 -15.51
CA SER A 20 -4.65 5.13 -15.95
C SER A 20 -5.55 4.53 -14.87
N MET A 21 -4.96 4.06 -13.77
CA MET A 21 -5.69 3.48 -12.65
C MET A 21 -6.41 4.55 -11.83
N GLU A 22 -7.60 4.23 -11.33
CA GLU A 22 -8.31 5.08 -10.38
C GLU A 22 -7.47 5.29 -9.12
N THR A 23 -7.43 6.54 -8.66
CA THR A 23 -6.68 6.96 -7.47
C THR A 23 -7.11 6.16 -6.25
N VAL A 24 -8.43 6.01 -6.01
CA VAL A 24 -8.96 5.25 -4.87
C VAL A 24 -9.84 4.12 -5.38
N THR A 25 -9.52 2.89 -5.02
CA THR A 25 -10.31 1.71 -5.41
C THR A 25 -10.55 0.80 -4.19
N GLU A 26 -11.79 0.40 -3.97
CA GLU A 26 -12.11 -0.68 -3.03
C GLU A 26 -11.82 -2.02 -3.69
N ILE A 27 -10.87 -2.78 -3.14
CA ILE A 27 -10.43 -4.07 -3.70
C ILE A 27 -11.27 -5.23 -3.14
N GLY A 28 -12.04 -4.96 -2.08
CA GLY A 28 -12.94 -5.90 -1.40
C GLY A 28 -13.43 -5.31 -0.08
N PRO A 29 -14.05 -6.12 0.79
CA PRO A 29 -14.59 -5.62 2.06
C PRO A 29 -13.51 -5.14 3.04
N ASN A 30 -12.27 -5.62 2.89
CA ASN A 30 -11.21 -5.45 3.90
C ASN A 30 -9.99 -4.70 3.34
N ALA A 31 -10.07 -4.13 2.14
CA ALA A 31 -8.92 -3.47 1.52
C ALA A 31 -9.33 -2.32 0.59
N ILE A 32 -8.67 -1.17 0.77
CA ILE A 32 -8.75 -0.01 -0.11
C ILE A 32 -7.35 0.26 -0.66
N ARG A 33 -7.22 0.44 -1.97
CA ARG A 33 -5.97 0.85 -2.62
C ARG A 33 -6.03 2.34 -2.95
N ILE A 34 -4.94 3.04 -2.70
CA ILE A 34 -4.75 4.44 -3.03
C ILE A 34 -3.46 4.56 -3.86
N VAL A 35 -3.58 5.05 -5.10
CA VAL A 35 -2.47 5.21 -6.04
C VAL A 35 -1.93 6.63 -5.94
N ALA A 36 -0.65 6.77 -5.64
CA ALA A 36 0.00 8.07 -5.62
C ALA A 36 0.16 8.65 -7.04
N PRO A 37 0.09 9.99 -7.22
CA PRO A 37 0.22 10.64 -8.53
C PRO A 37 1.68 10.72 -9.01
N ASN A 38 2.40 9.61 -8.97
CA ASN A 38 3.82 9.49 -9.31
C ASN A 38 4.10 8.43 -10.39
N ALA A 39 3.20 8.29 -11.36
CA ALA A 39 3.31 7.33 -12.47
C ALA A 39 4.63 7.47 -13.26
N SER A 40 5.29 6.36 -13.54
CA SER A 40 6.58 6.31 -14.24
C SER A 40 6.89 4.89 -14.74
N PRO A 41 7.93 4.66 -15.57
CA PRO A 41 8.35 3.31 -15.91
C PRO A 41 8.68 2.41 -14.72
N MET A 42 9.08 3.00 -13.57
CA MET A 42 9.42 2.24 -12.36
C MET A 42 8.22 2.03 -11.44
N THR A 43 7.31 3.00 -11.37
CA THR A 43 6.14 3.00 -10.48
C THR A 43 4.84 2.61 -11.19
N LEU A 44 4.90 2.34 -12.51
CA LEU A 44 3.76 2.06 -13.38
C LEU A 44 2.69 3.16 -13.22
N ASP A 45 1.48 2.81 -12.82
CA ASP A 45 0.40 3.78 -12.58
C ASP A 45 0.62 4.66 -11.34
N GLY A 46 1.57 4.31 -10.49
CA GLY A 46 1.92 5.02 -9.26
C GLY A 46 2.20 4.04 -8.12
N THR A 47 2.83 4.54 -7.07
CA THR A 47 3.03 3.78 -5.83
C THR A 47 1.67 3.48 -5.20
N ASN A 48 1.44 2.20 -4.88
CA ASN A 48 0.21 1.78 -4.22
C ASN A 48 0.39 1.84 -2.70
N THR A 49 -0.47 2.60 -2.03
CA THR A 49 -0.72 2.49 -0.59
C THR A 49 -2.00 1.71 -0.36
N TYR A 50 -1.99 0.77 0.57
CA TYR A 50 -3.19 0.00 0.91
C TYR A 50 -3.64 0.32 2.33
N LEU A 51 -4.96 0.38 2.54
CA LEU A 51 -5.59 0.38 3.85
C LEU A 51 -6.21 -1.00 4.06
N LEU A 52 -5.64 -1.79 4.96
CA LEU A 52 -6.22 -3.06 5.40
C LEU A 52 -7.20 -2.78 6.51
N VAL A 53 -8.47 -3.11 6.32
CA VAL A 53 -9.58 -2.73 7.21
C VAL A 53 -10.10 -3.95 7.96
N GLY A 54 -10.10 -3.86 9.29
CA GLY A 54 -10.70 -4.83 10.20
C GLY A 54 -12.21 -4.65 10.35
N ASP A 55 -12.86 -5.63 11.00
CA ASP A 55 -14.31 -5.67 11.17
C ASP A 55 -14.85 -4.64 12.18
N LYS A 56 -13.96 -3.94 12.90
CA LYS A 56 -14.28 -2.82 13.82
C LYS A 56 -13.62 -1.51 13.36
N LEU A 57 -13.33 -1.39 12.08
CA LEU A 57 -12.74 -0.20 11.44
C LEU A 57 -11.29 0.09 11.84
N SER A 58 -10.64 -0.78 12.63
CA SER A 58 -9.18 -0.74 12.77
C SER A 58 -8.54 -0.82 11.39
N THR A 59 -7.49 -0.05 11.13
CA THR A 59 -6.80 -0.09 9.84
C THR A 59 -5.28 -0.15 9.99
N PHE A 60 -4.64 -0.95 9.14
CA PHE A 60 -3.21 -0.84 8.88
C PHE A 60 -2.97 -0.13 7.55
N ILE A 61 -1.98 0.77 7.52
CA ILE A 61 -1.51 1.44 6.30
C ILE A 61 -0.32 0.64 5.78
N VAL A 62 -0.40 0.12 4.56
CA VAL A 62 0.65 -0.70 3.94
C VAL A 62 1.32 0.10 2.84
N ASP A 63 2.66 0.14 2.86
CA ASP A 63 3.52 0.86 1.91
C ASP A 63 3.04 2.30 1.66
N PRO A 64 3.15 3.18 2.67
CA PRO A 64 2.74 4.56 2.56
C PRO A 64 3.70 5.24 1.57
N GLY A 65 3.21 5.52 0.36
CA GLY A 65 4.00 5.89 -0.81
C GLY A 65 4.78 7.21 -0.67
N PRO A 66 4.89 8.03 -1.72
CA PRO A 66 5.70 9.24 -1.65
C PRO A 66 5.14 10.22 -0.61
N SER A 67 6.02 11.03 -0.02
CA SER A 67 5.67 12.04 1.00
C SER A 67 5.02 13.30 0.43
N THR A 68 4.55 13.24 -0.82
CA THR A 68 3.88 14.36 -1.49
C THR A 68 2.60 14.74 -0.75
N LEU A 69 2.40 16.05 -0.54
CA LEU A 69 1.22 16.57 0.17
C LEU A 69 -0.11 16.06 -0.41
N GLU A 70 -0.22 15.95 -1.74
CA GLU A 70 -1.42 15.44 -2.41
C GLU A 70 -1.76 14.01 -1.99
N HIS A 71 -0.79 13.09 -2.04
CA HIS A 71 -0.98 11.69 -1.62
C HIS A 71 -1.30 11.58 -0.12
N LEU A 72 -0.61 12.36 0.72
CA LEU A 72 -0.86 12.37 2.16
C LEU A 72 -2.30 12.81 2.48
N LEU A 73 -2.78 13.86 1.81
CA LEU A 73 -4.15 14.36 1.98
C LEU A 73 -5.20 13.36 1.45
N GLU A 74 -4.92 12.67 0.35
CA GLU A 74 -5.83 11.66 -0.19
C GLU A 74 -5.98 10.48 0.78
N VAL A 75 -4.87 9.93 1.28
CA VAL A 75 -4.88 8.85 2.27
C VAL A 75 -5.64 9.25 3.54
N LYS A 76 -5.35 10.44 4.06
CA LYS A 76 -6.04 10.98 5.24
C LYS A 76 -7.54 11.18 4.97
N GLY A 77 -7.89 11.74 3.82
CA GLY A 77 -9.28 11.94 3.43
C GLY A 77 -10.06 10.63 3.33
N VAL A 78 -9.44 9.56 2.82
CA VAL A 78 -10.05 8.23 2.79
C VAL A 78 -10.26 7.69 4.21
N ILE A 79 -9.25 7.78 5.07
CA ILE A 79 -9.33 7.35 6.48
C ILE A 79 -10.47 8.06 7.21
N GLU A 80 -10.54 9.39 7.11
CA GLU A 80 -11.56 10.21 7.75
C GLU A 80 -12.96 9.91 7.20
N LYS A 81 -13.11 9.86 5.87
CA LYS A 81 -14.40 9.61 5.20
C LYS A 81 -14.97 8.24 5.55
N LYS A 82 -14.10 7.25 5.76
CA LYS A 82 -14.48 5.87 6.11
C LYS A 82 -14.56 5.63 7.62
N GLY A 83 -14.13 6.58 8.44
CA GLY A 83 -14.10 6.46 9.90
C GLY A 83 -13.14 5.36 10.38
N LEU A 84 -12.02 5.17 9.68
CA LEU A 84 -11.03 4.16 10.03
C LEU A 84 -10.16 4.62 11.21
N ASP A 85 -9.74 3.67 12.04
CA ASP A 85 -8.83 3.89 13.19
C ASP A 85 -7.44 3.31 12.88
N PRO A 86 -6.45 4.15 12.49
CA PRO A 86 -5.09 3.66 12.23
C PRO A 86 -4.49 2.96 13.45
N ARG A 87 -4.00 1.73 13.26
CA ARG A 87 -3.36 0.91 14.31
C ARG A 87 -1.86 0.72 14.08
N GLY A 88 -1.37 1.02 12.88
CA GLY A 88 0.02 0.82 12.51
C GLY A 88 0.29 1.03 11.02
N ILE A 89 1.57 1.10 10.71
CA ILE A 89 2.09 1.17 9.34
C ILE A 89 2.89 -0.10 9.07
N LEU A 90 2.65 -0.76 7.94
CA LEU A 90 3.36 -1.97 7.52
C LEU A 90 4.20 -1.66 6.29
N LEU A 91 5.50 -1.95 6.37
CA LEU A 91 6.41 -1.86 5.23
C LEU A 91 6.70 -3.26 4.71
N THR A 92 6.40 -3.50 3.43
CA THR A 92 6.61 -4.80 2.80
C THR A 92 8.08 -5.05 2.48
N HIS A 93 8.86 -4.00 2.25
CA HIS A 93 10.28 -4.08 1.92
C HIS A 93 11.03 -2.86 2.47
N GLY A 94 12.33 -3.03 2.73
CA GLY A 94 13.17 -2.02 3.37
C GLY A 94 13.77 -0.98 2.43
N HIS A 95 13.31 -0.86 1.18
CA HIS A 95 13.85 0.17 0.30
C HIS A 95 13.26 1.55 0.65
N PHE A 96 14.15 2.55 0.64
CA PHE A 96 13.84 3.93 0.98
C PHE A 96 12.87 4.60 -0.02
N ASP A 97 12.81 4.09 -1.27
CA ASP A 97 12.04 4.68 -2.38
C ASP A 97 10.51 4.42 -2.32
N HIS A 98 10.03 3.70 -1.31
CA HIS A 98 8.60 3.40 -1.12
C HIS A 98 8.04 3.76 0.26
N SER A 99 8.85 4.36 1.14
CA SER A 99 8.53 4.55 2.56
C SER A 99 8.62 6.00 3.03
N GLU A 100 8.70 6.97 2.11
CA GLU A 100 8.87 8.39 2.46
C GLU A 100 7.74 8.91 3.38
N ALA A 101 6.50 8.52 3.11
CA ALA A 101 5.37 8.92 3.94
C ALA A 101 5.30 8.21 5.30
N THR A 102 6.14 7.19 5.54
CA THR A 102 6.16 6.44 6.81
C THR A 102 6.39 7.34 8.00
N LYS A 103 7.40 8.23 7.93
CA LYS A 103 7.70 9.16 9.03
C LYS A 103 6.54 10.12 9.28
N ALA A 104 5.97 10.66 8.20
CA ALA A 104 4.86 11.61 8.29
C ALA A 104 3.62 10.97 8.93
N PHE A 105 3.22 9.78 8.47
CA PHE A 105 2.06 9.08 9.03
C PHE A 105 2.31 8.50 10.41
N GLY A 106 3.52 8.01 10.71
CA GLY A 106 3.86 7.50 12.03
C GLY A 106 3.74 8.59 13.10
N LEU A 107 4.18 9.82 12.78
CA LEU A 107 4.02 10.98 13.64
C LEU A 107 2.58 11.49 13.70
N GLU A 108 1.90 11.60 12.55
CA GLU A 108 0.52 12.14 12.48
C GLU A 108 -0.49 11.25 13.21
N PHE A 109 -0.39 9.93 13.05
CA PHE A 109 -1.33 8.98 13.65
C PHE A 109 -0.85 8.40 14.98
N GLU A 110 0.38 8.69 15.40
CA GLU A 110 0.99 8.17 16.64
C GLU A 110 0.93 6.63 16.73
N VAL A 111 1.17 5.96 15.61
CA VAL A 111 1.07 4.49 15.49
C VAL A 111 2.44 3.83 15.29
N PRO A 112 2.61 2.57 15.73
CA PRO A 112 3.83 1.82 15.47
C PRO A 112 4.05 1.55 13.97
N VAL A 113 5.32 1.45 13.59
CA VAL A 113 5.75 1.02 12.26
C VAL A 113 6.32 -0.39 12.35
N TYR A 114 5.85 -1.27 11.48
CA TYR A 114 6.27 -2.66 11.39
C TYR A 114 6.98 -2.94 10.06
N GLY A 115 7.97 -3.82 10.07
CA GLY A 115 8.64 -4.28 8.85
C GLY A 115 9.93 -5.04 9.14
N ASN A 116 10.62 -5.47 8.10
CA ASN A 116 11.92 -6.18 8.23
C ASN A 116 13.14 -5.25 8.00
N GLY A 117 12.92 -4.00 7.58
CA GLY A 117 13.98 -3.04 7.25
C GLY A 117 14.45 -2.17 8.41
N HIS A 118 15.30 -1.20 8.08
CA HIS A 118 15.72 -0.11 8.95
C HIS A 118 15.37 1.23 8.30
N LEU A 119 14.76 2.13 9.06
CA LEU A 119 14.61 3.53 8.69
C LEU A 119 15.37 4.37 9.70
N ASP A 120 16.28 5.21 9.21
CA ASP A 120 17.03 6.13 10.05
C ASP A 120 16.05 6.98 10.88
N ASP A 121 16.33 7.16 12.17
CA ASP A 121 15.54 7.97 13.10
C ASP A 121 14.09 7.48 13.37
N LEU A 122 13.76 6.24 13.05
CA LEU A 122 12.45 5.67 13.38
C LEU A 122 12.59 4.26 13.97
N GLU A 123 12.07 4.06 15.19
CA GLU A 123 12.03 2.74 15.81
C GLU A 123 10.95 1.90 15.13
N MET A 124 11.35 0.77 14.55
CA MET A 124 10.46 -0.17 13.88
C MET A 124 10.32 -1.45 14.69
N ILE A 125 9.09 -1.96 14.77
CA ILE A 125 8.83 -3.30 15.29
C ILE A 125 9.17 -4.31 14.20
N HIS A 126 10.21 -5.10 14.44
CA HIS A 126 10.67 -6.09 13.47
C HIS A 126 9.66 -7.23 13.34
N LEU A 127 9.31 -7.58 12.10
CA LEU A 127 8.53 -8.78 11.79
C LEU A 127 9.39 -9.80 11.04
N SER A 128 9.40 -11.02 11.56
CA SER A 128 10.01 -12.20 10.97
C SER A 128 8.98 -13.02 10.17
N ASP A 129 9.46 -14.01 9.43
CA ASP A 129 8.59 -14.94 8.71
C ASP A 129 7.63 -15.66 9.66
N ASN A 130 6.35 -15.67 9.30
CA ASN A 130 5.20 -16.17 10.06
C ASN A 130 4.83 -15.38 11.33
N ASP A 131 5.47 -14.25 11.61
CA ASP A 131 4.96 -13.35 12.65
C ASP A 131 3.58 -12.84 12.26
N SER A 132 2.72 -12.65 13.25
CA SER A 132 1.35 -12.19 13.02
C SER A 132 1.00 -11.00 13.90
N ILE A 133 0.25 -10.07 13.33
CA ILE A 133 -0.30 -8.89 14.00
C ILE A 133 -1.83 -8.95 13.89
N GLU A 134 -2.50 -8.60 14.97
CA GLU A 134 -3.97 -8.63 15.02
C GLU A 134 -4.55 -7.38 14.35
N LEU A 135 -5.63 -7.59 13.60
CA LEU A 135 -6.46 -6.55 13.02
C LEU A 135 -7.92 -6.90 13.33
N ASP A 136 -8.38 -6.42 14.48
CA ASP A 136 -9.63 -6.83 15.12
C ASP A 136 -9.77 -8.37 15.24
N SER A 137 -10.76 -8.98 14.60
CA SER A 137 -10.92 -10.45 14.57
C SER A 137 -10.04 -11.16 13.54
N SER A 138 -9.36 -10.41 12.67
CA SER A 138 -8.47 -10.91 11.62
C SER A 138 -7.00 -10.85 12.05
N LYS A 139 -6.14 -11.53 11.28
CA LYS A 139 -4.68 -11.47 11.45
C LYS A 139 -4.01 -11.12 10.13
N VAL A 140 -3.00 -10.26 10.21
CA VAL A 140 -2.03 -10.05 9.14
C VAL A 140 -0.81 -10.91 9.45
N ILE A 141 -0.37 -11.74 8.51
CA ILE A 141 0.76 -12.66 8.67
C ILE A 141 1.89 -12.16 7.77
N ALA A 142 3.06 -11.93 8.35
CA ALA A 142 4.27 -11.62 7.60
C ALA A 142 4.78 -12.90 6.93
N LEU A 143 4.98 -12.84 5.61
CA LEU A 143 5.58 -13.92 4.84
C LEU A 143 6.88 -13.41 4.25
N GLY A 144 8.00 -14.01 4.65
CA GLY A 144 9.32 -13.66 4.16
C GLY A 144 9.48 -14.07 2.69
N THR A 145 9.77 -13.11 1.82
CA THR A 145 9.94 -13.36 0.37
C THR A 145 11.37 -13.07 -0.10
N SER A 146 12.39 -13.45 0.69
CA SER A 146 13.79 -13.33 0.28
C SER A 146 14.03 -14.16 -0.99
N GLY A 147 14.47 -13.50 -2.08
CA GLY A 147 14.85 -14.18 -3.31
C GLY A 147 16.06 -15.11 -3.13
N PRO A 148 16.36 -15.99 -4.10
CA PRO A 148 17.61 -16.74 -4.08
C PRO A 148 18.79 -15.76 -4.14
N HIS A 149 19.71 -15.89 -3.19
CA HIS A 149 20.98 -15.14 -3.14
C HIS A 149 21.85 -15.39 -4.38
#